data_AF-A0A9Q1GP64-F1
#
_entry.id   AF-A0A9Q1GP64-F1
#
_cell.length_a   1.000
_cell.length_b   1.000
_cell.length_c   1.000
_cell.angle_alpha   90.00
_cell.angle_beta   90.00
_cell.angle_gamma   90.00
#
_symmetry.space_group_name_H-M   'P 1'
#
loop_
_entity.id
_entity.type
_entity.pdbx_description
1 polymer ?
#
loop_
_entity_poly.entity_id
_entity_poly.type
_entity_poly.pdbx_seq_one_letter_code
_entity_poly.pdbx_strand_id
1 'polypeptide(L)'
;MDEYFLPLQVQEDLEAGVAGAVPIPSDEEGKEAVIAALVANVEAMVKADRKITALKQLQGHTWRTGFQNRELQGVVFDDVPEALARWHASGIKVYIYSSGSRLAQRLLFGNTKFGDLRKYLSGFFDITVGHKRETRSYVEISESLGVDNPSQILFVTDVYQEATAAKSAGLEVVISVRPGNAPLPENHGFKTVNSFAEL
;
A
#
# COMPACT_ATOMS: atom_id res chain seq x y z
N MET A 1 -9.93 -3.71 -22.04
CA MET A 1 -9.17 -3.51 -20.80
C MET A 1 -9.79 -2.29 -20.19
N ASP A 2 -10.69 -2.48 -19.22
CA ASP A 2 -11.69 -1.48 -18.86
C ASP A 2 -11.00 -0.22 -18.31
N GLU A 3 -11.15 0.87 -19.06
CA GLU A 3 -10.62 2.17 -18.72
C GLU A 3 -11.56 2.77 -17.66
N TYR A 4 -11.26 2.52 -16.39
CA TYR A 4 -12.07 3.02 -15.28
C TYR A 4 -11.94 4.54 -15.18
N PHE A 5 -12.90 5.24 -15.76
CA PHE A 5 -12.91 6.68 -15.88
C PHE A 5 -13.53 7.31 -14.64
N LEU A 6 -12.86 8.29 -14.05
CA LEU A 6 -13.32 9.00 -12.85
C LEU A 6 -14.73 9.61 -13.03
N PRO A 7 -15.07 10.22 -14.19
CA PRO A 7 -16.45 10.63 -14.48
C PRO A 7 -17.51 9.53 -14.42
N LEU A 8 -17.20 8.32 -14.91
CA LEU A 8 -18.16 7.21 -14.85
C LEU A 8 -18.43 6.82 -13.39
N GLN A 9 -17.37 6.76 -12.58
CA GLN A 9 -17.50 6.46 -11.15
C GLN A 9 -18.35 7.52 -10.42
N VAL A 10 -18.20 8.79 -10.77
CA VAL A 10 -19.02 9.88 -10.20
C VAL A 10 -20.48 9.73 -10.60
N GLN A 11 -20.77 9.34 -11.85
CA GLN A 11 -22.13 9.09 -12.30
C GLN A 11 -22.79 7.95 -11.51
N GLU A 12 -22.09 6.83 -11.32
CA GLU A 12 -22.56 5.72 -10.49
C GLU A 12 -22.80 6.15 -9.02
N ASP A 13 -21.92 6.99 -8.48
CA ASP A 13 -22.04 7.52 -7.12
C ASP A 13 -23.27 8.42 -6.95
N LEU A 14 -23.58 9.24 -7.97
CA LEU A 14 -24.79 10.09 -7.98
C LEU A 14 -26.06 9.23 -8.03
N GLU A 15 -26.09 8.22 -8.90
CA GLU A 15 -27.22 7.29 -9.02
C GLU A 15 -27.44 6.49 -7.74
N ALA A 16 -26.37 6.12 -7.05
CA ALA A 16 -26.40 5.43 -5.77
C ALA A 16 -26.65 6.37 -4.56
N GLY A 17 -26.73 7.68 -4.76
CA GLY A 17 -26.94 8.66 -3.68
C GLY A 17 -25.78 8.74 -2.68
N VAL A 18 -24.55 8.48 -3.12
CA VAL A 18 -23.35 8.52 -2.27
C VAL A 18 -23.13 9.94 -1.76
N ALA A 19 -23.01 10.08 -0.44
CA ALA A 19 -22.78 11.37 0.20
C ALA A 19 -21.49 12.04 -0.31
N GLY A 20 -21.59 13.30 -0.75
CA GLY A 20 -20.48 14.09 -1.26
C GLY A 20 -20.23 13.96 -2.76
N ALA A 21 -20.96 13.09 -3.48
CA ALA A 21 -20.93 13.07 -4.93
C ALA A 21 -21.58 14.34 -5.50
N VAL A 22 -20.92 14.97 -6.48
CA VAL A 22 -21.44 16.17 -7.16
C VAL A 22 -21.44 15.96 -8.68
N PRO A 23 -22.45 16.46 -9.41
CA PRO A 23 -22.51 16.33 -10.86
C PRO A 23 -21.32 16.98 -11.53
N ILE A 24 -20.79 16.31 -12.55
CA ILE A 24 -19.76 16.87 -13.42
C ILE A 24 -20.48 17.65 -14.53
N PRO A 25 -20.22 18.97 -14.66
CA PRO A 25 -20.84 19.78 -15.70
C PRO A 25 -20.37 19.36 -17.10
N SER A 26 -21.08 19.80 -18.13
CA SER A 26 -20.66 19.53 -19.52
C SER A 26 -19.39 20.32 -19.86
N ASP A 27 -18.67 19.87 -20.90
CA ASP A 27 -17.47 20.58 -21.39
C ASP A 27 -17.78 22.01 -21.87
N GLU A 28 -19.05 22.30 -22.21
CA GLU A 28 -19.51 23.63 -22.63
C GLU A 28 -19.50 24.66 -21.48
N GLU A 29 -19.63 24.21 -20.24
CA GLU A 29 -19.57 25.06 -19.05
C GLU A 29 -18.12 25.48 -18.69
N GLY A 30 -17.14 24.96 -19.43
CA GLY A 30 -15.75 25.34 -19.34
C GLY A 30 -14.92 24.43 -18.44
N LYS A 31 -13.63 24.30 -18.83
CA LYS A 31 -12.68 23.39 -18.20
C LYS A 31 -12.51 23.58 -16.70
N GLU A 32 -12.58 24.83 -16.21
CA GLU A 32 -12.43 25.14 -14.79
C GLU A 32 -13.57 24.55 -13.95
N ALA A 33 -14.81 24.62 -14.43
CA ALA A 33 -15.97 24.07 -13.75
C ALA A 33 -15.89 22.53 -13.67
N VAL A 34 -15.49 21.89 -14.77
CA VAL A 34 -15.27 20.44 -14.83
C VAL A 34 -14.19 20.01 -13.83
N ILE A 35 -13.05 20.70 -13.80
CA ILE A 35 -11.96 20.42 -12.85
C ILE A 35 -12.44 20.60 -11.41
N ALA A 36 -13.14 21.68 -11.10
CA ALA A 36 -13.64 21.94 -9.75
C ALA A 36 -14.58 20.83 -9.26
N ALA A 37 -15.49 20.37 -10.12
CA ALA A 37 -16.39 19.26 -9.80
C ALA A 37 -15.62 17.93 -9.59
N LEU A 38 -14.63 17.64 -10.43
CA LEU A 38 -13.79 16.45 -10.28
C LEU A 38 -12.98 16.50 -8.98
N VAL A 39 -12.40 17.65 -8.64
CA VAL A 39 -11.66 17.85 -7.39
C VAL A 39 -12.57 17.61 -6.19
N ALA A 40 -13.77 18.20 -6.17
CA ALA A 40 -14.71 18.01 -5.07
C ALA A 40 -15.09 16.53 -4.86
N ASN A 41 -15.33 15.80 -5.95
CA ASN A 41 -15.61 14.36 -5.89
C ASN A 41 -14.40 13.57 -5.36
N VAL A 42 -13.19 13.85 -5.85
CA VAL A 42 -11.97 13.18 -5.41
C VAL A 42 -11.71 13.44 -3.91
N GLU A 43 -11.86 14.69 -3.47
CA GLU A 43 -11.73 15.06 -2.05
C GLU A 43 -12.76 14.34 -1.18
N ALA A 44 -14.02 14.25 -1.62
CA ALA A 44 -15.06 13.50 -0.92
C ALA A 44 -14.72 12.01 -0.82
N MET A 45 -14.27 11.39 -1.93
CA MET A 45 -13.86 9.98 -1.96
C MET A 45 -12.66 9.71 -1.03
N VAL A 46 -11.67 10.61 -1.02
CA VAL A 46 -10.50 10.52 -0.14
C VAL A 46 -10.91 10.68 1.33
N LYS A 47 -11.75 11.67 1.64
CA LYS A 47 -12.24 11.92 3.00
C LYS A 47 -13.04 10.74 3.56
N ALA A 48 -13.79 10.05 2.70
CA ALA A 48 -14.55 8.85 3.06
C ALA A 48 -13.71 7.55 3.01
N ASP A 49 -12.39 7.64 2.83
CA ASP A 49 -11.45 6.51 2.68
C ASP A 49 -11.88 5.46 1.65
N ARG A 50 -12.55 5.88 0.58
CA ARG A 50 -13.10 4.97 -0.42
C ARG A 50 -12.00 4.31 -1.24
N LYS A 51 -12.04 2.98 -1.36
CA LYS A 51 -11.01 2.18 -2.04
C LYS A 51 -11.40 1.82 -3.49
N ILE A 52 -11.86 2.80 -4.27
CA ILE A 52 -12.34 2.61 -5.64
C ILE A 52 -11.20 2.61 -6.68
N THR A 53 -11.40 1.87 -7.78
CA THR A 53 -10.37 1.70 -8.83
C THR A 53 -10.03 3.01 -9.53
N ALA A 54 -11.03 3.81 -9.93
CA ALA A 54 -10.81 5.08 -10.65
C ALA A 54 -9.96 6.07 -9.83
N LEU A 55 -10.25 6.22 -8.53
CA LEU A 55 -9.46 7.05 -7.62
C LEU A 55 -8.00 6.56 -7.53
N LYS A 56 -7.79 5.25 -7.37
CA LYS A 56 -6.44 4.68 -7.31
C LYS A 56 -5.63 4.91 -8.58
N GLN A 57 -6.28 4.90 -9.75
CA GLN A 57 -5.61 5.22 -11.01
C GLN A 57 -5.15 6.68 -11.03
N LEU A 58 -6.03 7.63 -10.70
CA LEU A 58 -5.67 9.05 -10.61
C LEU A 58 -4.52 9.29 -9.61
N GLN A 59 -4.59 8.70 -8.42
CA GLN A 59 -3.53 8.77 -7.41
C GLN A 59 -2.21 8.21 -7.96
N GLY A 60 -2.25 7.10 -8.71
CA GLY A 60 -1.09 6.53 -9.38
C GLY A 60 -0.43 7.47 -10.40
N HIS A 61 -1.23 8.17 -11.20
CA HIS A 61 -0.73 9.18 -12.15
C HIS A 61 -0.12 10.40 -11.44
N THR A 62 -0.79 10.88 -10.39
CA THR A 62 -0.33 12.02 -9.59
C THR A 62 0.99 11.71 -8.91
N TRP A 63 1.11 10.54 -8.25
CA TRP A 63 2.36 10.11 -7.63
C TRP A 63 3.47 9.93 -8.66
N ARG A 64 3.19 9.32 -9.82
CA ARG A 64 4.19 9.16 -10.88
C ARG A 64 4.79 10.51 -11.28
N THR A 65 3.93 11.50 -11.51
CA THR A 65 4.34 12.86 -11.87
C THR A 65 5.18 13.49 -10.75
N GLY A 66 4.71 13.45 -9.51
CA GLY A 66 5.44 14.03 -8.38
C GLY A 66 6.81 13.39 -8.14
N PHE A 67 6.93 12.07 -8.29
CA PHE A 67 8.24 11.38 -8.20
C PHE A 67 9.15 11.70 -9.39
N GLN A 68 8.63 11.75 -10.62
CA GLN A 68 9.40 12.09 -11.82
C GLN A 68 9.92 13.53 -11.77
N ASN A 69 9.12 14.46 -11.28
CA ASN A 69 9.48 15.87 -11.11
C ASN A 69 10.33 16.12 -9.86
N ARG A 70 10.60 15.10 -9.04
CA ARG A 70 11.30 15.21 -7.73
C ARG A 70 10.59 16.12 -6.72
N GLU A 71 9.30 16.34 -6.89
CA GLU A 71 8.43 17.01 -5.91
C GLU A 71 8.13 16.07 -4.73
N LEU A 72 8.19 14.75 -4.96
CA LEU A 72 8.01 13.71 -3.96
C LEU A 72 9.29 12.88 -3.79
N GLN A 73 9.56 12.49 -2.56
CA GLN A 73 10.64 11.56 -2.21
C GLN A 73 10.10 10.48 -1.27
N GLY A 74 10.45 9.22 -1.55
CA GLY A 74 10.09 8.07 -0.73
C GLY A 74 10.86 8.10 0.58
N VAL A 75 10.14 8.06 1.68
CA VAL A 75 10.72 8.05 3.03
C VAL A 75 10.70 6.63 3.57
N VAL A 76 11.86 6.14 3.99
CA VAL A 76 12.05 4.91 4.74
C VAL A 76 12.92 5.21 5.96
N PHE A 77 12.77 4.44 7.04
CA PHE A 77 13.65 4.56 8.21
C PHE A 77 15.10 4.26 7.84
N ASP A 78 16.05 4.89 8.54
CA ASP A 78 17.47 4.86 8.18
C ASP A 78 18.11 3.46 8.26
N ASP A 79 17.55 2.56 9.07
CA ASP A 79 18.00 1.17 9.19
C ASP A 79 17.51 0.25 8.05
N VAL A 80 16.49 0.66 7.30
CA VAL A 80 15.84 -0.16 6.26
C VAL A 80 16.78 -0.48 5.08
N PRO A 81 17.49 0.49 4.47
CA PRO A 81 18.37 0.19 3.34
C PRO A 81 19.48 -0.81 3.69
N GLU A 82 20.07 -0.67 4.88
CA GLU A 82 21.12 -1.57 5.34
C GLU A 82 20.58 -2.97 5.59
N ALA A 83 19.39 -3.09 6.21
CA ALA A 83 18.75 -4.39 6.40
C ALA A 83 18.41 -5.07 5.08
N LEU A 84 17.81 -4.35 4.14
CA LEU A 84 17.51 -4.86 2.80
C LEU A 84 18.77 -5.35 2.07
N ALA A 85 19.86 -4.58 2.15
CA ALA A 85 21.14 -4.97 1.55
C ALA A 85 21.72 -6.23 2.19
N ARG A 86 21.68 -6.35 3.53
CA ARG A 86 22.13 -7.55 4.26
C ARG A 86 21.32 -8.78 3.87
N TRP A 87 19.99 -8.70 3.91
CA TRP A 87 19.11 -9.81 3.57
C TRP A 87 19.32 -10.26 2.12
N HIS A 88 19.44 -9.30 1.19
CA HIS A 88 19.74 -9.61 -0.20
C HIS A 88 21.10 -10.32 -0.36
N ALA A 89 22.15 -9.85 0.32
CA ALA A 89 23.46 -10.49 0.30
C ALA A 89 23.46 -11.90 0.92
N SER A 90 22.55 -12.16 1.87
CA SER A 90 22.31 -13.49 2.45
C SER A 90 21.39 -14.38 1.61
N GLY A 91 20.96 -13.95 0.42
CA GLY A 91 20.07 -14.71 -0.46
C GLY A 91 18.61 -14.74 -0.01
N ILE A 92 18.21 -13.91 0.95
CA ILE A 92 16.83 -13.79 1.41
C ILE A 92 16.06 -12.95 0.39
N LYS A 93 14.92 -13.48 -0.08
CA LYS A 93 14.01 -12.75 -0.96
C LYS A 93 13.11 -11.84 -0.13
N VAL A 94 13.01 -10.56 -0.52
CA VAL A 94 12.21 -9.57 0.19
C VAL A 94 11.01 -9.14 -0.65
N TYR A 95 9.83 -9.20 -0.07
CA TYR A 95 8.58 -8.79 -0.72
C TYR A 95 7.87 -7.72 0.12
N ILE A 96 7.14 -6.83 -0.54
CA ILE A 96 6.31 -5.82 0.13
C ILE A 96 4.84 -6.23 0.02
N TYR A 97 4.07 -6.09 1.11
CA TYR A 97 2.62 -6.23 1.09
C TYR A 97 1.96 -5.01 1.73
N SER A 98 1.20 -4.23 0.94
CA SER A 98 0.62 -2.97 1.39
C SER A 98 -0.75 -2.71 0.78
N SER A 99 -1.54 -1.84 1.40
CA SER A 99 -2.82 -1.35 0.83
C SER A 99 -2.62 -0.43 -0.37
N GLY A 100 -1.45 0.21 -0.48
CA GLY A 100 -1.05 0.96 -1.66
C GLY A 100 -0.87 0.06 -2.88
N SER A 101 -1.21 0.55 -4.07
CA SER A 101 -1.08 -0.23 -5.31
C SER A 101 0.38 -0.64 -5.56
N ARG A 102 0.60 -1.75 -6.27
CA ARG A 102 1.96 -2.19 -6.65
C ARG A 102 2.75 -1.08 -7.37
N LEU A 103 2.09 -0.24 -8.18
CA LEU A 103 2.70 0.92 -8.82
C LEU A 103 3.20 1.94 -7.78
N ALA A 104 2.38 2.29 -6.80
CA ALA A 104 2.75 3.22 -5.74
C ALA A 104 3.93 2.71 -4.91
N GLN A 105 3.93 1.43 -4.56
CA GLN A 105 5.03 0.79 -3.84
C GLN A 105 6.34 0.86 -4.66
N ARG A 106 6.29 0.55 -5.96
CA ARG A 106 7.45 0.67 -6.86
C ARG A 106 7.95 2.10 -6.98
N LEU A 107 7.06 3.09 -7.01
CA LEU A 107 7.44 4.49 -7.06
C LEU A 107 8.12 4.94 -5.76
N LEU A 108 7.58 4.55 -4.60
CA LEU A 108 8.16 4.87 -3.29
C LEU A 108 9.58 4.32 -3.15
N PHE A 109 9.77 3.01 -3.34
CA PHE A 109 11.09 2.38 -3.18
C PHE A 109 12.08 2.73 -4.29
N GLY A 110 11.59 3.19 -5.44
CA GLY A 110 12.44 3.63 -6.56
C GLY A 110 13.02 5.04 -6.38
N ASN A 111 12.44 5.87 -5.50
CA ASN A 111 12.74 7.29 -5.41
C ASN A 111 13.03 7.72 -3.96
N THR A 112 13.96 7.05 -3.28
CA THR A 112 14.31 7.38 -1.88
C THR A 112 15.55 8.27 -1.77
N LYS A 113 15.79 8.86 -0.58
CA LYS A 113 17.06 9.56 -0.29
C LYS A 113 18.30 8.65 -0.35
N PHE A 114 18.10 7.33 -0.31
CA PHE A 114 19.14 6.30 -0.40
C PHE A 114 19.33 5.76 -1.83
N GLY A 115 18.65 6.37 -2.82
CA GLY A 115 18.59 5.88 -4.20
C GLY A 115 17.46 4.87 -4.43
N ASP A 116 17.60 4.10 -5.50
CA ASP A 116 16.63 3.05 -5.86
C ASP A 116 16.88 1.78 -5.01
N LEU A 117 15.95 1.50 -4.10
CA LEU A 117 15.99 0.33 -3.21
C LEU A 117 15.35 -0.91 -3.84
N ARG A 118 14.69 -0.80 -5.00
CA ARG A 118 14.02 -1.94 -5.65
C ARG A 118 14.98 -3.04 -6.05
N LYS A 119 16.27 -2.74 -6.20
CA LYS A 119 17.34 -3.72 -6.42
C LYS A 119 17.40 -4.80 -5.33
N TYR A 120 16.89 -4.52 -4.13
CA TYR A 120 16.83 -5.47 -3.02
C TYR A 120 15.47 -6.18 -2.89
N LEU A 121 14.47 -5.79 -3.69
CA LEU A 121 13.10 -6.31 -3.58
C LEU A 121 12.81 -7.31 -4.69
N SER A 122 12.20 -8.43 -4.32
CA SER A 122 11.82 -9.53 -5.21
C SER A 122 10.39 -9.41 -5.74
N GLY A 123 9.53 -8.61 -5.11
CA GLY A 123 8.16 -8.40 -5.58
C GLY A 123 7.29 -7.55 -4.67
N PHE A 124 6.06 -7.30 -5.12
CA PHE A 124 5.09 -6.45 -4.46
C PHE A 124 3.70 -7.11 -4.52
N PHE A 125 3.06 -7.22 -3.36
CA PHE A 125 1.67 -7.59 -3.18
C PHE A 125 0.88 -6.35 -2.75
N ASP A 126 -0.35 -6.25 -3.23
CA ASP A 126 -1.33 -5.29 -2.73
C ASP A 126 -2.64 -6.00 -2.41
N ILE A 127 -3.68 -5.25 -2.05
CA ILE A 127 -4.96 -5.86 -1.63
C ILE A 127 -5.70 -6.63 -2.73
N THR A 128 -5.16 -6.71 -3.96
CA THR A 128 -5.64 -7.64 -4.99
C THR A 128 -5.49 -9.11 -4.58
N VAL A 129 -4.53 -9.40 -3.68
CA VAL A 129 -4.36 -10.72 -3.04
C VAL A 129 -5.35 -10.94 -1.87
N GLY A 130 -6.13 -9.91 -1.53
CA GLY A 130 -7.05 -9.86 -0.39
C GLY A 130 -6.60 -8.87 0.71
N HIS A 131 -7.43 -8.71 1.73
CA HIS A 131 -7.24 -7.69 2.77
C HIS A 131 -6.22 -8.13 3.83
N LYS A 132 -5.36 -7.21 4.29
CA LYS A 132 -4.22 -7.50 5.20
C LYS A 132 -4.62 -8.06 6.57
N ARG A 133 -5.89 -8.01 6.95
CA ARG A 133 -6.42 -8.54 8.22
C ARG A 133 -7.06 -9.92 8.06
N GLU A 134 -7.01 -10.50 6.87
CA GLU A 134 -7.62 -11.78 6.56
C GLU A 134 -6.56 -12.86 6.38
N THR A 135 -6.67 -13.95 7.14
CA THR A 135 -5.75 -15.09 7.09
C THR A 135 -5.54 -15.62 5.67
N ARG A 136 -6.62 -15.66 4.87
CA ARG A 136 -6.58 -16.15 3.47
C ARG A 136 -5.57 -15.41 2.59
N SER A 137 -5.33 -14.12 2.83
CA SER A 137 -4.38 -13.35 2.03
C SER A 137 -2.95 -13.82 2.22
N TYR A 138 -2.60 -14.28 3.42
CA TYR A 138 -1.28 -14.81 3.72
C TYR A 138 -1.09 -16.25 3.24
N VAL A 139 -2.17 -17.03 3.18
CA VAL A 139 -2.19 -18.33 2.49
C VAL A 139 -1.91 -18.13 1.00
N GLU A 140 -2.66 -17.25 0.34
CA GLU A 140 -2.47 -16.92 -1.08
C GLU A 140 -1.07 -16.38 -1.38
N ILE A 141 -0.52 -15.52 -0.50
CA ILE A 141 0.88 -15.06 -0.62
C ILE A 141 1.85 -16.24 -0.53
N SER A 142 1.67 -17.15 0.41
CA SER A 142 2.55 -18.32 0.58
C SER A 142 2.53 -19.21 -0.66
N GLU A 143 1.33 -19.49 -1.20
CA GLU A 143 1.14 -20.27 -2.43
C GLU A 143 1.74 -19.55 -3.65
N SER A 144 1.50 -18.25 -3.80
CA SER A 144 2.07 -17.41 -4.86
C SER A 144 3.60 -17.39 -4.85
N LEU A 145 4.21 -17.47 -3.66
CA LEU A 145 5.66 -17.54 -3.48
C LEU A 145 6.22 -18.94 -3.70
N GLY A 146 5.37 -19.96 -3.72
CA GLY A 146 5.76 -21.36 -3.90
C GLY A 146 6.60 -21.91 -2.76
N VAL A 147 6.37 -21.46 -1.53
CA VAL A 147 7.03 -22.01 -0.34
C VAL A 147 6.35 -23.31 0.10
N ASP A 148 7.13 -24.30 0.52
CA ASP A 148 6.58 -25.59 0.98
C ASP A 148 5.92 -25.47 2.36
N ASN A 149 6.40 -24.54 3.19
CA ASN A 149 5.87 -24.28 4.51
C ASN A 149 5.73 -22.76 4.77
N PRO A 150 4.55 -22.26 5.19
CA PRO A 150 4.37 -20.83 5.48
C PRO A 150 5.35 -20.26 6.52
N SER A 151 5.86 -21.08 7.44
CA SER A 151 6.89 -20.67 8.42
C SER A 151 8.25 -20.30 7.81
N GLN A 152 8.46 -20.58 6.52
CA GLN A 152 9.62 -20.08 5.77
C GLN A 152 9.52 -18.57 5.48
N ILE A 153 8.37 -17.95 5.71
CA ILE A 153 8.13 -16.52 5.53
C ILE A 153 8.08 -15.84 6.90
N LEU A 154 8.96 -14.86 7.10
CA LEU A 154 8.86 -13.90 8.19
C LEU A 154 8.07 -12.67 7.71
N PHE A 155 6.91 -12.44 8.32
CA PHE A 155 6.11 -11.23 8.10
C PHE A 155 6.41 -10.18 9.18
N VAL A 156 6.76 -8.97 8.74
CA VAL A 156 7.04 -7.83 9.61
C VAL A 156 5.99 -6.76 9.39
N THR A 157 5.26 -6.39 10.44
CA THR A 157 4.19 -5.38 10.39
C THR A 157 4.15 -4.57 11.69
N ASP A 158 3.64 -3.35 11.66
CA ASP A 158 3.32 -2.58 12.86
C ASP A 158 1.92 -2.87 13.42
N VAL A 159 1.05 -3.50 12.62
CA VAL A 159 -0.37 -3.64 12.93
C VAL A 159 -0.67 -5.00 13.56
N TYR A 160 -1.14 -4.99 14.81
CA TYR A 160 -1.48 -6.21 15.56
C TYR A 160 -2.43 -7.15 14.80
N GLN A 161 -3.49 -6.63 14.18
CA GLN A 161 -4.47 -7.47 13.47
C GLN A 161 -3.88 -8.16 12.24
N GLU A 162 -2.92 -7.51 11.56
CA GLU A 162 -2.19 -8.13 10.44
C GLU A 162 -1.25 -9.22 10.96
N ALA A 163 -0.57 -8.97 12.09
CA ALA A 163 0.28 -9.95 12.75
C ALA A 163 -0.49 -11.21 13.15
N THR A 164 -1.68 -11.05 13.75
CA THR A 164 -2.58 -12.16 14.09
C THR A 164 -2.99 -12.94 12.85
N ALA A 165 -3.44 -12.26 11.78
CA ALA A 165 -3.87 -12.90 10.55
C ALA A 165 -2.74 -13.70 9.88
N ALA A 166 -1.54 -13.13 9.81
CA ALA A 166 -0.35 -13.81 9.28
C ALA A 166 0.03 -15.04 10.12
N LYS A 167 0.02 -14.91 11.46
CA LYS A 167 0.34 -16.03 12.35
C LYS A 167 -0.68 -17.15 12.23
N SER A 168 -1.96 -16.83 12.09
CA SER A 168 -3.02 -17.81 11.83
C SER A 168 -2.86 -18.55 10.50
N ALA A 169 -2.16 -17.95 9.52
CA ALA A 169 -1.81 -18.61 8.26
C ALA A 169 -0.51 -19.45 8.35
N GLY A 170 0.13 -19.49 9.52
CA GLY A 170 1.33 -20.28 9.78
C GLY A 170 2.65 -19.56 9.51
N LEU A 171 2.63 -18.25 9.20
CA LEU A 171 3.86 -17.49 9.00
C LEU A 171 4.58 -17.23 10.33
N GLU A 172 5.90 -17.03 10.25
CA GLU A 172 6.62 -16.36 11.33
C GLU A 172 6.33 -14.87 11.32
N VAL A 173 6.22 -14.25 12.50
CA VAL A 173 5.73 -12.87 12.61
C VAL A 173 6.51 -12.09 13.64
N VAL A 174 6.91 -10.88 13.28
CA VAL A 174 7.51 -9.88 14.17
C VAL A 174 6.75 -8.57 14.03
N ILE A 175 6.50 -7.90 15.17
CA ILE A 175 5.92 -6.56 15.17
C ILE A 175 7.02 -5.50 15.17
N SER A 176 7.03 -4.63 14.16
CA SER A 176 7.95 -3.48 14.07
C SER A 176 7.36 -2.27 14.80
N VAL A 177 7.99 -1.87 15.90
CA VAL A 177 7.58 -0.73 16.72
C VAL A 177 8.39 0.50 16.28
N ARG A 178 7.70 1.53 15.78
CA ARG A 178 8.29 2.77 15.31
C ARG A 178 7.62 3.98 15.96
N PRO A 179 8.31 5.14 16.06
CA PRO A 179 7.70 6.36 16.57
C PRO A 179 6.43 6.73 15.80
N GLY A 180 5.33 6.96 16.52
CA GLY A 180 4.03 7.31 15.94
C GLY A 180 3.09 6.12 15.66
N ASN A 181 3.54 4.88 15.84
CA ASN A 181 2.67 3.70 15.73
C ASN A 181 1.61 3.70 16.85
N ALA A 182 0.46 3.10 16.55
CA ALA A 182 -0.58 2.87 17.55
C ALA A 182 -0.05 1.94 18.68
N PRO A 183 -0.54 2.10 19.92
CA PRO A 183 -0.15 1.22 21.01
C PRO A 183 -0.59 -0.22 20.73
N LEU A 184 0.25 -1.17 21.12
CA LEU A 184 -0.07 -2.59 21.05
C LEU A 184 -0.90 -3.01 22.27
N PRO A 185 -1.78 -4.02 22.14
CA PRO A 185 -2.44 -4.64 23.29
C PRO A 185 -1.40 -5.18 24.29
N GLU A 186 -1.71 -5.09 25.58
CA GLU A 186 -0.88 -5.72 26.61
C GLU A 186 -0.81 -7.24 26.39
N ASN A 187 0.36 -7.84 26.66
CA ASN A 187 0.57 -9.29 26.56
C ASN A 187 0.21 -9.90 25.20
N HIS A 188 0.37 -9.16 24.11
CA HIS A 188 0.05 -9.60 22.73
C HIS A 188 0.86 -10.81 22.24
N GLY A 189 1.95 -11.20 22.91
CA GLY A 189 2.67 -12.46 22.67
C GLY A 189 3.55 -12.52 21.42
N PHE A 190 3.69 -11.43 20.67
CA PHE A 190 4.56 -11.35 19.48
C PHE A 190 5.95 -10.83 19.86
N LYS A 191 7.00 -11.30 19.17
CA LYS A 191 8.32 -10.65 19.23
C LYS A 191 8.18 -9.25 18.62
N THR A 192 8.77 -8.26 19.28
CA THR A 192 8.85 -6.89 18.79
C THR A 192 10.29 -6.52 18.45
N VAL A 193 10.46 -5.61 17.49
CA VAL A 193 11.75 -4.98 17.16
C VAL A 193 11.53 -3.49 16.95
N ASN A 194 12.52 -2.66 17.28
CA ASN A 194 12.49 -1.22 17.05
C ASN A 194 13.33 -0.81 15.82
N SER A 195 14.15 -1.74 15.33
CA SER A 195 15.00 -1.60 14.15
C SER A 195 15.10 -2.93 13.39
N PHE A 196 15.21 -2.88 12.07
CA PHE A 196 15.49 -4.05 11.23
C PHE A 196 16.94 -4.55 11.38
N ALA A 197 17.78 -3.85 12.16
CA ALA A 197 19.07 -4.37 12.61
C ALA A 197 18.95 -5.55 13.61
N GLU A 198 17.77 -5.74 14.22
CA GLU A 198 17.49 -6.79 15.20
C GLU A 198 16.98 -8.11 14.56
N LEU A 199 16.93 -8.13 13.23
CA LEU A 199 16.42 -9.22 12.39
C LEU A 199 17.55 -9.89 11.61
#